data_AF-A0A0M8P3G7-F1
#
_entry.id   AF-A0A0M8P3G7-F1
#
_cell.length_a   1.000
_cell.length_b   1.000
_cell.length_c   1.000
_cell.angle_alpha   90.00
_cell.angle_beta   90.00
_cell.angle_gamma   90.00
#
_symmetry.space_group_name_H-M   'P 1'
#
loop_
_entity.id
_entity.type
_entity.pdbx_description
1 polymer ?
#
loop_
_entity_poly.entity_id
_entity_poly.type
_entity_poly.pdbx_seq_one_letter_code
_entity_poly.pdbx_strand_id
1 'polypeptide(L)'
;MSHSPEELKGIAIAGRVSSVLSILGSFTIIGAFALSRHFRSPIHRIIFINSFYNLFDSVATMISTSGPAAGNTSSLCQFQGFALQMFPVADVLWTFAMALDTYLVVFYHFDTQSLRKLEIKYIGVITILSFIPAFVFLFIRDHKGPIYGDETIWCSVSRSWMILRIIFYYAPVWLIIVIVLILYCLIGIEITRVRDEFKLSTDDHIALTSGNSTTSVTTTEEANSQRKPTFTPESTITTDDTEQNTSQRPPPSRRSTTTYQTPKQRRVSLRQYVIMPSLFFLAMLATWIAPTINRISEFVNHKHGTYSLLLSVSTLGSLRGFWNGVIFITIGMKGWKRRASERRMTLRQIRNGRES
;
A
#
# COMPACT_ATOMS: atom_id res chain seq x y z
N MET A 1 -28.22 26.88 18.66
CA MET A 1 -27.06 27.79 18.76
C MET A 1 -26.41 27.85 17.39
N SER A 2 -26.61 28.96 16.68
CA SER A 2 -25.88 29.26 15.45
C SER A 2 -24.47 29.75 15.82
N HIS A 3 -23.45 29.28 15.11
CA HIS A 3 -22.08 29.77 15.29
C HIS A 3 -21.97 31.25 14.95
N SER A 4 -21.06 31.96 15.62
CA SER A 4 -20.84 33.36 15.28
C SER A 4 -20.21 33.49 13.88
N PRO A 5 -20.41 34.61 13.16
CA PRO A 5 -19.78 34.82 11.86
C PRO A 5 -18.24 34.72 11.91
N GLU A 6 -17.63 35.17 13.00
CA GLU A 6 -16.17 35.08 13.21
C GLU A 6 -15.69 33.65 13.40
N GLU A 7 -16.47 32.82 14.12
CA GLU A 7 -16.19 31.38 14.24
C GLU A 7 -16.24 30.69 12.87
N LEU A 8 -17.28 30.95 12.08
CA LEU A 8 -17.42 30.37 10.73
C LEU A 8 -16.27 30.81 9.81
N LYS A 9 -15.83 32.07 9.93
CA LYS A 9 -14.68 32.59 9.18
C LYS A 9 -13.38 31.88 9.60
N GLY A 10 -13.16 31.67 10.89
CA GLY A 10 -12.02 30.91 11.40
C GLY A 10 -11.97 29.48 10.87
N ILE A 11 -13.10 28.78 10.88
CA ILE A 11 -13.23 27.42 10.32
C ILE A 11 -12.94 27.42 8.82
N ALA A 12 -13.44 28.41 8.08
CA ALA A 12 -13.25 28.50 6.64
C ALA A 12 -11.78 28.72 6.25
N ILE A 13 -11.09 29.63 6.95
CA ILE A 13 -9.66 29.88 6.72
C ILE A 13 -8.86 28.62 7.02
N ALA A 14 -9.09 27.99 8.18
CA ALA A 14 -8.37 26.79 8.58
C ALA A 14 -8.58 25.62 7.61
N GLY A 15 -9.83 25.42 7.16
CA GLY A 15 -10.17 24.42 6.15
C GLY A 15 -9.45 24.66 4.84
N ARG A 16 -9.51 25.88 4.30
CA ARG A 16 -8.86 26.25 3.04
C ARG A 16 -7.33 26.08 3.08
N VAL A 17 -6.68 26.52 4.16
CA VAL A 17 -5.23 26.34 4.34
C VAL A 17 -4.88 24.86 4.36
N SER A 18 -5.67 24.05 5.07
CA SER A 18 -5.48 22.60 5.13
C SER A 18 -5.67 21.92 3.76
N SER A 19 -6.69 22.33 2.99
CA SER A 19 -6.91 21.86 1.63
C SER A 19 -5.75 22.22 0.70
N VAL A 20 -5.18 23.42 0.80
CA VAL A 20 -4.01 23.82 -0.01
C VAL A 20 -2.81 22.92 0.29
N LEU A 21 -2.53 22.64 1.57
CA LEU A 21 -1.48 21.70 1.96
C LEU A 21 -1.73 20.30 1.38
N SER A 22 -2.97 19.86 1.36
CA SER A 22 -3.36 18.57 0.79
C SER A 22 -3.23 18.50 -0.74
N ILE A 23 -3.55 19.59 -1.44
CA ILE A 23 -3.30 19.74 -2.87
C ILE A 23 -1.80 19.65 -3.16
N LEU A 24 -0.96 20.36 -2.40
CA LEU A 24 0.50 20.30 -2.54
C LEU A 24 1.05 18.88 -2.27
N GLY A 25 0.53 18.19 -1.26
CA GLY A 25 0.86 16.79 -0.97
C GLY A 25 0.49 15.85 -2.12
N SER A 26 -0.68 16.05 -2.72
CA SER A 26 -1.14 15.26 -3.87
C SER A 26 -0.27 15.50 -5.12
N PHE A 27 0.03 16.77 -5.44
CA PHE A 27 0.93 17.12 -6.54
C PHE A 27 2.34 16.57 -6.34
N THR A 28 2.80 16.52 -5.10
CA THR A 28 4.09 15.93 -4.75
C THR A 28 4.14 14.44 -5.12
N ILE A 29 3.09 13.68 -4.80
CA ILE A 29 2.99 12.25 -5.19
C ILE A 29 2.99 12.12 -6.71
N ILE A 30 2.13 12.89 -7.39
CA ILE A 30 1.97 12.86 -8.85
C ILE A 30 3.30 13.19 -9.53
N GLY A 31 3.96 14.27 -9.11
CA GLY A 31 5.25 14.70 -9.64
C GLY A 31 6.35 13.68 -9.39
N ALA A 32 6.45 13.15 -8.17
CA ALA A 32 7.45 12.13 -7.85
C ALA A 32 7.26 10.85 -8.67
N PHE A 33 6.00 10.41 -8.86
CA PHE A 33 5.68 9.25 -9.68
C PHE A 33 5.98 9.47 -11.18
N ALA A 34 5.65 10.65 -11.71
CA ALA A 34 5.89 11.01 -13.11
C ALA A 34 7.38 11.13 -13.43
N LEU A 35 8.14 11.82 -12.57
CA LEU A 35 9.54 12.17 -12.81
C LEU A 35 10.52 11.02 -12.56
N SER A 36 10.15 10.01 -11.77
CA SER A 36 11.08 8.96 -11.36
C SER A 36 10.57 7.55 -11.65
N ARG A 37 11.31 6.83 -12.50
CA ARG A 37 11.09 5.39 -12.79
C ARG A 37 11.19 4.52 -11.53
N HIS A 38 11.77 5.05 -10.45
CA HIS A 38 11.93 4.36 -9.19
C HIS A 38 10.61 4.07 -8.47
N PHE A 39 9.64 4.97 -8.60
CA PHE A 39 8.35 4.85 -7.91
C PHE A 39 7.34 4.05 -8.72
N ARG A 40 7.76 3.19 -9.66
CA ARG A 40 6.86 2.36 -10.48
C ARG A 40 6.61 0.95 -9.93
N SER A 41 6.61 0.79 -8.60
CA SER A 41 6.18 -0.48 -7.97
C SER A 41 4.66 -0.51 -7.84
N PRO A 42 4.01 -1.71 -7.77
CA PRO A 42 2.55 -1.82 -7.70
C PRO A 42 1.90 -0.92 -6.63
N ILE A 43 2.43 -0.94 -5.40
CA ILE A 43 1.96 -0.08 -4.29
C ILE A 43 1.99 1.42 -4.64
N HIS A 44 3.08 1.90 -5.24
CA HIS A 44 3.17 3.30 -5.61
C HIS A 44 2.17 3.69 -6.71
N ARG A 45 1.75 2.75 -7.57
CA ARG A 45 0.72 2.99 -8.58
C ARG A 45 -0.65 3.19 -7.94
N ILE A 46 -0.98 2.38 -6.93
CA ILE A 46 -2.21 2.55 -6.15
C ILE A 46 -2.21 3.91 -5.45
N ILE A 47 -1.11 4.28 -4.79
CA ILE A 47 -1.00 5.58 -4.11
C ILE A 47 -1.11 6.74 -5.12
N PHE A 48 -0.49 6.60 -6.29
CA PHE A 48 -0.64 7.57 -7.38
C PHE A 48 -2.09 7.71 -7.83
N ILE A 49 -2.83 6.62 -8.02
CA ILE A 49 -4.26 6.68 -8.37
C ILE A 49 -5.06 7.35 -7.24
N ASN A 50 -4.83 6.95 -5.99
CA ASN A 50 -5.51 7.54 -4.82
C ASN A 50 -5.27 9.05 -4.69
N SER A 51 -4.09 9.54 -5.10
CA SER A 51 -3.78 10.97 -5.05
C SER A 51 -4.71 11.84 -5.91
N PHE A 52 -5.30 11.30 -6.99
CA PHE A 52 -6.34 12.01 -7.74
C PHE A 52 -7.64 12.13 -6.96
N TYR A 53 -8.04 11.08 -6.23
CA TYR A 53 -9.22 11.13 -5.35
C TYR A 53 -9.00 12.15 -4.23
N ASN A 54 -7.81 12.17 -3.62
CA ASN A 54 -7.45 13.18 -2.62
C ASN A 54 -7.44 14.60 -3.20
N LEU A 55 -7.07 14.79 -4.47
CA LEU A 55 -7.10 16.10 -5.12
C LEU A 55 -8.55 16.62 -5.24
N PHE A 56 -9.48 15.79 -5.70
CA PHE A 56 -10.89 16.19 -5.78
C PHE A 56 -11.53 16.43 -4.40
N ASP A 57 -11.21 15.60 -3.41
CA ASP A 57 -11.61 15.81 -2.01
C ASP A 57 -11.09 17.15 -1.47
N SER A 58 -9.83 17.47 -1.77
CA SER A 58 -9.21 18.74 -1.36
C SER A 58 -9.87 19.95 -2.04
N VAL A 59 -10.26 19.83 -3.31
CA VAL A 59 -11.02 20.87 -4.01
C VAL A 59 -12.39 21.07 -3.35
N ALA A 60 -13.08 20.00 -2.99
CA ALA A 60 -14.40 20.07 -2.35
C ALA A 60 -14.34 20.69 -0.94
N THR A 61 -13.33 20.32 -0.15
CA THR A 61 -13.08 20.91 1.17
C THR A 61 -12.64 22.37 1.09
N MET A 62 -11.89 22.76 0.04
CA MET A 62 -11.45 24.14 -0.18
C MET A 62 -12.62 25.11 -0.41
N ILE A 63 -13.72 24.65 -1.01
CA ILE A 63 -14.96 25.45 -1.12
C ILE A 63 -15.43 25.89 0.28
N SER A 64 -15.30 25.01 1.26
CA SER A 64 -15.63 25.26 2.67
C SER A 64 -17.04 25.87 2.81
N THR A 65 -17.21 26.91 3.63
CA THR A 65 -18.48 27.58 3.92
C THR A 65 -19.09 28.31 2.72
N SER A 66 -18.35 28.47 1.61
CA SER A 66 -18.90 29.08 0.39
C SER A 66 -19.97 28.23 -0.29
N GLY A 67 -19.94 26.90 -0.11
CA GLY A 67 -21.00 26.03 -0.63
C GLY A 67 -22.33 26.28 0.07
N PRO A 68 -22.39 26.14 1.41
CA PRO A 68 -23.56 26.51 2.20
C PRO A 68 -24.07 27.93 1.93
N ALA A 69 -23.16 28.91 1.85
CA ALA A 69 -23.50 30.30 1.59
C ALA A 69 -24.16 30.54 0.23
N ALA A 70 -23.89 29.69 -0.77
CA ALA A 70 -24.55 29.74 -2.08
C ALA A 70 -25.98 29.16 -2.06
N GLY A 71 -26.37 28.45 -0.99
CA GLY A 71 -27.67 27.84 -0.81
C GLY A 71 -27.74 26.38 -1.27
N ASN A 72 -28.65 25.62 -0.65
CA ASN A 72 -28.75 24.16 -0.83
C ASN A 72 -29.03 23.74 -2.28
N THR A 73 -29.78 24.54 -3.04
CA THR A 73 -30.13 24.23 -4.45
C THR A 73 -29.06 24.65 -5.45
N SER A 74 -28.00 25.36 -5.00
CA SER A 74 -26.94 25.83 -5.88
C SER A 74 -26.11 24.67 -6.43
N SER A 75 -25.64 24.82 -7.67
CA SER A 75 -24.73 23.85 -8.29
C SER A 75 -23.43 23.69 -7.50
N LEU A 76 -22.95 24.76 -6.86
CA LEU A 76 -21.76 24.73 -6.00
C LEU A 76 -21.96 23.82 -4.78
N CYS A 77 -23.09 23.97 -4.08
CA CYS A 77 -23.41 23.14 -2.92
C CYS A 77 -23.63 21.67 -3.30
N GLN A 78 -24.33 21.42 -4.41
CA GLN A 78 -24.56 20.06 -4.90
C GLN A 78 -23.25 19.37 -5.33
N PHE A 79 -22.38 20.08 -6.05
CA PHE A 79 -21.06 19.56 -6.41
C PHE A 79 -20.21 19.27 -5.17
N GLN A 80 -20.18 20.18 -4.20
CA GLN A 80 -19.43 19.99 -2.96
C GLN A 80 -19.95 18.77 -2.19
N GLY A 81 -21.27 18.62 -2.06
CA GLY A 81 -21.89 17.47 -1.41
C GLY A 81 -21.58 16.14 -2.10
N PHE A 82 -21.69 16.10 -3.44
CA PHE A 82 -21.31 14.94 -4.25
C PHE A 82 -19.86 14.54 -4.03
N ALA A 83 -18.94 15.50 -4.12
CA ALA A 83 -17.51 15.23 -3.99
C ALA A 83 -17.16 14.75 -2.57
N LEU A 84 -17.71 15.39 -1.53
CA LEU A 84 -17.50 14.98 -0.13
C LEU A 84 -18.20 13.65 0.24
N GLN A 85 -19.14 13.18 -0.58
CA GLN A 85 -19.71 11.84 -0.46
C GLN A 85 -18.82 10.78 -1.15
N MET A 86 -18.36 11.06 -2.38
CA MET A 86 -17.64 10.08 -3.20
C MET A 86 -16.18 9.88 -2.76
N PHE A 87 -15.39 10.95 -2.76
CA PHE A 87 -13.93 10.83 -2.68
C PHE A 87 -13.41 10.35 -1.31
N PRO A 88 -14.00 10.76 -0.17
CA PRO A 88 -13.59 10.24 1.13
C PRO A 88 -13.85 8.74 1.28
N VAL A 89 -14.97 8.24 0.76
CA VAL A 89 -15.30 6.81 0.79
C VAL A 89 -14.34 6.02 -0.10
N ALA A 90 -14.03 6.55 -1.28
CA ALA A 90 -13.05 5.96 -2.18
C ALA A 90 -11.64 5.87 -1.54
N ASP A 91 -11.20 6.90 -0.81
CA ASP A 91 -9.90 6.92 -0.12
C ASP A 91 -9.77 5.81 0.94
N VAL A 92 -10.85 5.54 1.68
CA VAL A 92 -10.92 4.43 2.64
C VAL A 92 -10.84 3.08 1.93
N LEU A 93 -11.57 2.92 0.82
CA LEU A 93 -11.53 1.70 0.00
C LEU A 93 -10.17 1.48 -0.66
N TRP A 94 -9.48 2.54 -1.09
CA TRP A 94 -8.11 2.47 -1.59
C TRP A 94 -7.13 2.06 -0.49
N THR A 95 -7.35 2.52 0.74
CA THR A 95 -6.58 2.08 1.91
C THR A 95 -6.80 0.60 2.19
N PHE A 96 -8.03 0.10 2.02
CA PHE A 96 -8.31 -1.32 2.09
C PHE A 96 -7.62 -2.12 0.99
N ALA A 97 -7.63 -1.64 -0.26
CA ALA A 97 -6.89 -2.28 -1.35
C ALA A 97 -5.38 -2.36 -1.06
N MET A 98 -4.79 -1.31 -0.49
CA MET A 98 -3.39 -1.33 -0.05
C MET A 98 -3.13 -2.39 1.04
N ALA A 99 -4.03 -2.50 2.02
CA ALA A 99 -3.90 -3.50 3.08
C ALA A 99 -4.05 -4.93 2.55
N LEU A 100 -4.99 -5.14 1.60
CA LEU A 100 -5.20 -6.42 0.94
C LEU A 100 -3.97 -6.82 0.11
N ASP A 101 -3.38 -5.89 -0.64
CA ASP A 101 -2.13 -6.15 -1.38
C ASP A 101 -0.99 -6.55 -0.44
N THR A 102 -0.83 -5.86 0.70
CA THR A 102 0.16 -6.25 1.71
C THR A 102 -0.10 -7.65 2.25
N TYR A 103 -1.36 -7.96 2.57
CA TYR A 103 -1.76 -9.26 3.08
C TYR A 103 -1.45 -10.38 2.07
N LEU A 104 -1.81 -10.18 0.80
CA LEU A 104 -1.54 -11.14 -0.29
C LEU A 104 -0.03 -11.34 -0.55
N VAL A 105 0.77 -10.29 -0.40
CA VAL A 105 2.24 -10.39 -0.54
C VAL A 105 2.86 -11.17 0.62
N VAL A 106 2.38 -10.97 1.85
CA VAL A 106 2.94 -11.59 3.05
C VAL A 106 2.54 -13.06 3.17
N PHE A 107 1.25 -13.38 3.04
CA PHE A 107 0.73 -14.74 3.29
C PHE A 107 0.66 -15.62 2.04
N TYR A 108 0.40 -15.02 0.87
CA TYR A 108 0.19 -15.78 -0.38
C TYR A 108 1.32 -15.58 -1.40
N HIS A 109 2.35 -14.81 -1.04
CA HIS A 109 3.53 -14.54 -1.88
C HIS A 109 3.19 -14.08 -3.32
N PHE A 110 2.15 -13.25 -3.46
CA PHE A 110 1.73 -12.73 -4.76
C PHE A 110 2.86 -11.99 -5.47
N ASP A 111 3.02 -12.26 -6.76
CA ASP A 111 4.00 -11.58 -7.58
C ASP A 111 3.49 -10.22 -8.09
N THR A 112 4.43 -9.39 -8.55
CA THR A 112 4.13 -8.03 -9.02
C THR A 112 3.19 -7.97 -10.23
N GLN A 113 3.11 -9.01 -11.06
CA GLN A 113 2.20 -9.05 -12.20
C GLN A 113 0.78 -9.40 -11.76
N SER A 114 0.62 -10.32 -10.81
CA SER A 114 -0.68 -10.67 -10.23
C SER A 114 -1.34 -9.47 -9.54
N LEU A 115 -0.57 -8.73 -8.73
CA LEU A 115 -1.06 -7.49 -8.10
C LEU A 115 -1.48 -6.45 -9.15
N ARG A 116 -0.73 -6.31 -10.24
CA ARG A 116 -1.07 -5.39 -11.33
C ARG A 116 -2.40 -5.72 -12.01
N LYS A 117 -2.75 -7.01 -12.15
CA LYS A 117 -4.06 -7.40 -12.70
C LYS A 117 -5.19 -7.04 -11.72
N LEU A 118 -4.91 -7.09 -10.42
CA LEU A 118 -5.85 -6.74 -9.36
C LEU A 118 -6.08 -5.23 -9.29
N GLU A 119 -5.08 -4.40 -9.59
CA GLU A 119 -5.20 -2.93 -9.68
C GLU A 119 -6.38 -2.49 -10.57
N ILE A 120 -6.57 -3.09 -11.74
CA ILE A 120 -7.67 -2.74 -12.67
C ILE A 120 -9.03 -3.07 -12.03
N LYS A 121 -9.12 -4.21 -11.32
CA LYS A 121 -10.33 -4.61 -10.60
C LYS A 121 -10.62 -3.63 -9.45
N TYR A 122 -9.60 -3.22 -8.70
CA TYR A 122 -9.75 -2.21 -7.65
C TYR A 122 -10.26 -0.89 -8.20
N ILE A 123 -9.69 -0.37 -9.29
CA ILE A 123 -10.17 0.88 -9.92
C ILE A 123 -11.67 0.76 -10.22
N GLY A 124 -12.09 -0.28 -10.94
CA GLY A 124 -13.50 -0.47 -11.30
C GLY A 124 -14.41 -0.56 -10.08
N VAL A 125 -14.09 -1.44 -9.13
CA VAL A 125 -14.93 -1.69 -7.95
C VAL A 125 -15.00 -0.46 -7.04
N ILE A 126 -13.88 0.17 -6.74
CA ILE A 126 -13.83 1.34 -5.83
C ILE A 126 -14.55 2.53 -6.45
N THR A 127 -14.33 2.81 -7.74
CA THR A 127 -15.03 3.88 -8.43
C THR A 127 -16.54 3.62 -8.42
N ILE A 128 -16.99 2.42 -8.77
CA ILE A 128 -18.43 2.09 -8.85
C ILE A 128 -19.09 2.20 -7.46
N LEU A 129 -18.50 1.58 -6.44
CA LEU A 129 -19.08 1.56 -5.08
C LEU A 129 -19.18 2.96 -4.46
N SER A 130 -18.21 3.84 -4.74
CA SER A 130 -18.23 5.21 -4.21
C SER A 130 -19.08 6.17 -5.07
N PHE A 131 -19.08 6.00 -6.39
CA PHE A 131 -19.78 6.87 -7.33
C PHE A 131 -21.30 6.66 -7.30
N ILE A 132 -21.79 5.42 -7.28
CA ILE A 132 -23.23 5.14 -7.40
C ILE A 132 -24.05 5.86 -6.31
N PRO A 133 -23.75 5.72 -5.01
CA PRO A 133 -24.52 6.43 -3.98
C PRO A 133 -24.41 7.95 -4.13
N ALA A 134 -23.20 8.45 -4.41
CA ALA A 134 -22.95 9.87 -4.54
C ALA A 134 -23.75 10.49 -5.71
N PHE A 135 -23.79 9.79 -6.84
CA PHE A 135 -24.50 10.21 -8.05
C PHE A 135 -26.02 10.12 -7.88
N VAL A 136 -26.53 9.02 -7.33
CA VAL A 136 -27.99 8.84 -7.10
C VAL A 136 -28.53 9.94 -6.19
N PHE A 137 -27.78 10.35 -5.16
CA PHE A 137 -28.22 11.40 -4.24
C PHE A 137 -28.39 12.78 -4.88
N LEU A 138 -27.81 13.05 -6.06
CA LEU A 138 -28.03 14.32 -6.79
C LEU A 138 -29.46 14.46 -7.32
N PHE A 139 -30.15 13.35 -7.58
CA PHE A 139 -31.45 13.35 -8.26
C PHE A 139 -32.64 13.23 -7.30
N ILE A 140 -32.40 12.80 -6.06
CA ILE A 140 -33.46 12.62 -5.08
C ILE A 140 -33.80 13.96 -4.44
N ARG A 141 -35.06 14.37 -4.61
CA ARG A 141 -35.65 15.56 -4.00
C ARG A 141 -36.98 15.16 -3.37
N ASP A 142 -37.17 15.54 -2.12
CA ASP A 142 -38.40 15.28 -1.36
C ASP A 142 -38.91 16.58 -0.73
N HIS A 143 -40.00 16.52 0.04
CA HIS A 143 -40.54 17.63 0.83
C HIS A 143 -39.49 18.26 1.77
N LYS A 144 -38.46 17.47 2.14
CA LYS A 144 -37.32 17.88 2.97
C LYS A 144 -36.24 18.66 2.21
N GLY A 145 -36.39 18.83 0.89
CA GLY A 145 -35.39 19.42 0.00
C GLY A 145 -34.44 18.39 -0.63
N PRO A 146 -33.37 18.85 -1.32
CA PRO A 146 -32.35 17.96 -1.87
C PRO A 146 -31.58 17.22 -0.76
N ILE A 147 -31.05 16.03 -1.08
CA ILE A 147 -30.24 15.25 -0.12
C ILE A 147 -29.00 16.05 0.32
N TYR A 148 -28.26 16.60 -0.65
CA TYR A 148 -27.12 17.46 -0.35
C TYR A 148 -27.57 18.86 0.06
N GLY A 149 -27.05 19.33 1.19
CA GLY A 149 -27.35 20.65 1.75
C GLY A 149 -26.39 21.05 2.86
N ASP A 150 -26.65 22.21 3.46
CA ASP A 150 -25.82 22.84 4.48
C ASP A 150 -25.62 21.98 5.74
N GLU A 151 -24.35 21.77 6.09
CA GLU A 151 -23.87 21.12 7.32
C GLU A 151 -22.91 22.02 8.11
N THR A 152 -23.17 23.33 8.12
CA THR A 152 -22.41 24.41 8.79
C THR A 152 -21.08 24.76 8.12
N ILE A 153 -20.23 23.76 7.84
CA ILE A 153 -18.85 23.99 7.39
C ILE A 153 -18.64 23.70 5.89
N TRP A 154 -19.57 22.94 5.30
CA TRP A 154 -19.64 22.60 3.87
C TRP A 154 -21.02 22.00 3.58
N CYS A 155 -21.34 21.84 2.29
CA CYS A 155 -22.47 21.04 1.87
C CYS A 155 -22.14 19.54 1.91
N SER A 156 -23.04 18.75 2.48
CA SER A 156 -22.95 17.29 2.56
C SER A 156 -24.37 16.70 2.58
N VAL A 157 -24.52 15.39 2.79
CA VAL A 157 -25.83 14.80 3.07
C VAL A 157 -26.39 15.48 4.30
N SER A 158 -27.48 16.23 4.09
CA SER A 158 -28.05 17.12 5.11
C SER A 158 -28.68 16.35 6.26
N ARG A 159 -28.86 17.03 7.38
CA ARG A 159 -29.39 16.46 8.64
C ARG A 159 -30.75 15.79 8.49
N SER A 160 -31.60 16.31 7.60
CA SER A 160 -32.93 15.75 7.32
C SER A 160 -32.86 14.34 6.69
N TRP A 161 -31.70 14.00 6.13
CA TRP A 161 -31.37 12.71 5.52
C TRP A 161 -30.27 11.95 6.27
N MET A 162 -30.10 12.23 7.57
CA MET A 162 -29.02 11.67 8.39
C MET A 162 -28.93 10.13 8.33
N ILE A 163 -30.06 9.43 8.23
CA ILE A 163 -30.10 7.96 8.10
C ILE A 163 -29.36 7.50 6.84
N LEU A 164 -29.54 8.16 5.70
CA LEU A 164 -28.83 7.84 4.47
C LEU A 164 -27.33 8.07 4.62
N ARG A 165 -26.93 9.14 5.32
CA ARG A 165 -25.52 9.40 5.63
C ARG A 165 -24.91 8.31 6.51
N ILE A 166 -25.66 7.76 7.48
CA ILE A 166 -25.16 6.66 8.30
C ILE A 166 -24.98 5.39 7.45
N ILE A 167 -26.00 5.02 6.67
CA ILE A 167 -26.02 3.77 5.89
C ILE A 167 -25.00 3.79 4.74
N PHE A 168 -24.88 4.90 4.02
CA PHE A 168 -24.07 4.98 2.79
C PHE A 168 -22.72 5.67 2.96
N TYR A 169 -22.38 6.14 4.17
CA TYR A 169 -21.11 6.81 4.42
C TYR A 169 -20.44 6.27 5.67
N TYR A 170 -20.98 6.51 6.87
CA TYR A 170 -20.27 6.19 8.11
C TYR A 170 -20.19 4.70 8.41
N ALA A 171 -21.28 3.94 8.26
CA ALA A 171 -21.28 2.51 8.57
C ALA A 171 -20.34 1.72 7.64
N PRO A 172 -20.36 1.90 6.30
CA PRO A 172 -19.42 1.23 5.40
C PRO A 172 -17.96 1.64 5.68
N VAL A 173 -17.70 2.93 5.92
CA VAL A 173 -16.33 3.41 6.21
C VAL A 173 -15.77 2.76 7.47
N TRP A 174 -16.52 2.77 8.58
CA TRP A 174 -16.04 2.18 9.84
C TRP A 174 -15.90 0.66 9.76
N LEU A 175 -16.80 -0.02 9.04
CA LEU A 175 -16.65 -1.45 8.77
C LEU A 175 -15.32 -1.74 8.04
N ILE A 176 -15.00 -0.98 7.00
CA ILE A 176 -13.75 -1.15 6.26
C ILE A 176 -12.54 -0.79 7.13
N ILE A 177 -12.59 0.26 7.93
CA ILE A 177 -11.52 0.62 8.87
C ILE A 177 -11.21 -0.54 9.83
N VAL A 178 -12.24 -1.18 10.39
CA VAL A 178 -12.09 -2.34 11.28
C VAL A 178 -11.47 -3.52 10.53
N ILE A 179 -11.94 -3.82 9.32
CA ILE A 179 -11.36 -4.89 8.50
C ILE A 179 -9.88 -4.63 8.22
N VAL A 180 -9.52 -3.39 7.85
CA VAL A 180 -8.10 -3.02 7.61
C VAL A 180 -7.26 -3.14 8.86
N LEU A 181 -7.79 -2.74 10.02
CA LEU A 181 -7.11 -2.91 11.30
C LEU A 181 -6.81 -4.39 11.57
N ILE A 182 -7.80 -5.27 11.38
CA ILE A 182 -7.63 -6.72 11.54
C ILE A 182 -6.55 -7.24 10.59
N LEU A 183 -6.59 -6.86 9.31
CA LEU A 183 -5.58 -7.28 8.33
C LEU A 183 -4.16 -6.89 8.76
N TYR A 184 -3.94 -5.64 9.22
CA TYR A 184 -2.62 -5.22 9.68
C TYR A 184 -2.19 -5.89 11.00
N CYS A 185 -3.12 -6.17 11.90
CA CYS A 185 -2.83 -6.98 13.08
C CYS A 185 -2.35 -8.39 12.68
N LEU A 186 -3.03 -9.06 11.75
CA LEU A 186 -2.63 -10.37 11.23
C LEU A 186 -1.26 -10.32 10.56
N ILE A 187 -1.02 -9.33 9.70
CA ILE A 187 0.29 -9.10 9.05
C ILE A 187 1.38 -8.88 10.10
N GLY A 188 1.09 -8.09 11.14
CA GLY A 188 2.03 -7.80 12.22
C GLY A 188 2.42 -9.06 13.00
N ILE A 189 1.43 -9.89 13.36
CA ILE A 189 1.63 -11.16 14.07
C ILE A 189 2.50 -12.11 13.25
N GLU A 190 2.21 -12.26 11.96
CA GLU A 190 2.97 -13.14 11.08
C GLU A 190 4.43 -12.69 10.94
N ILE A 191 4.65 -11.37 10.79
CA ILE A 191 6.02 -10.83 10.71
C ILE A 191 6.78 -11.07 12.01
N THR A 192 6.13 -10.95 13.18
CA THR A 192 6.78 -11.26 14.46
C THR A 192 7.11 -12.74 14.57
N ARG A 193 6.19 -13.62 14.19
CA ARG A 193 6.39 -15.07 14.19
C ARG A 193 7.57 -15.49 13.33
N VAL A 194 7.60 -15.04 12.08
CA VAL A 194 8.70 -15.33 11.15
C VAL A 194 10.03 -14.80 11.70
N ARG A 195 10.03 -13.60 12.30
CA ARG A 195 11.25 -13.05 12.90
C ARG A 195 11.75 -13.87 14.09
N ASP A 196 10.84 -14.43 14.88
CA ASP A 196 11.21 -15.24 16.04
C ASP A 196 11.70 -16.64 15.61
N GLU A 197 11.12 -17.22 14.56
CA GLU A 197 11.63 -18.45 13.92
C GLU A 197 13.07 -18.27 13.39
N PHE A 198 13.39 -17.10 12.79
CA PHE A 198 14.75 -16.80 12.33
C PHE A 198 15.73 -16.44 13.46
N LYS A 199 15.26 -15.83 14.56
CA LYS A 199 16.11 -15.59 15.73
C LYS A 199 16.45 -16.88 16.49
N LEU A 200 15.63 -17.91 16.37
CA LEU A 200 15.92 -19.24 16.92
C LEU A 200 16.83 -20.07 16.01
N SER A 201 16.92 -19.74 14.71
CA SER A 201 17.69 -20.48 13.71
C SER A 201 18.88 -19.69 13.13
N THR A 202 19.84 -19.28 13.97
CA THR A 202 21.30 -19.16 13.66
C THR A 202 21.92 -17.81 14.10
N ASP A 203 22.93 -17.96 14.96
CA ASP A 203 24.14 -17.14 15.04
C ASP A 203 24.75 -17.00 13.64
N ASP A 204 24.68 -15.78 13.10
CA ASP A 204 25.19 -15.34 11.79
C ASP A 204 24.53 -15.84 10.47
N HIS A 205 23.96 -14.85 9.77
CA HIS A 205 23.58 -14.76 8.34
C HIS A 205 22.15 -15.15 7.90
N ILE A 206 21.44 -14.13 7.42
CA ILE A 206 20.09 -14.18 6.86
C ILE A 206 20.11 -14.74 5.42
N ALA A 207 19.63 -15.98 5.26
CA ALA A 207 19.15 -16.52 3.99
C ALA A 207 17.70 -17.03 4.19
N LEU A 208 16.76 -16.51 3.40
CA LEU A 208 15.34 -16.92 3.44
C LEU A 208 15.17 -18.22 2.62
N THR A 209 15.11 -19.35 3.30
CA THR A 209 15.05 -20.69 2.71
C THR A 209 13.78 -20.92 1.87
N SER A 210 13.95 -21.55 0.70
CA SER A 210 12.92 -22.31 -0.01
C SER A 210 13.31 -23.78 0.15
N GLY A 211 12.36 -24.62 0.57
CA GLY A 211 12.60 -26.02 0.94
C GLY A 211 13.20 -26.88 -0.18
N ASN A 212 14.18 -27.70 0.21
CA ASN A 212 14.20 -29.15 -0.02
C ASN A 212 15.40 -29.73 0.75
N SER A 213 15.12 -30.37 1.88
CA SER A 213 16.10 -31.14 2.64
C SER A 213 16.31 -32.49 1.95
N THR A 214 17.50 -32.71 1.40
CA THR A 214 18.07 -34.06 1.24
C THR A 214 19.45 -34.06 1.86
N THR A 215 19.51 -34.69 3.03
CA THR A 215 20.68 -34.94 3.86
C THR A 215 21.64 -35.88 3.14
N SER A 216 22.90 -35.49 2.98
CA SER A 216 24.02 -36.42 2.86
C SER A 216 25.16 -35.88 3.73
N VAL A 217 25.25 -36.43 4.94
CA VAL A 217 26.31 -36.21 5.91
C VAL A 217 27.56 -36.94 5.41
N THR A 218 28.65 -36.21 5.19
CA THR A 218 29.99 -36.78 5.06
C THR A 218 30.73 -36.50 6.37
N THR A 219 30.80 -37.50 7.23
CA THR A 219 31.65 -37.46 8.43
C THR A 219 33.06 -37.88 8.03
N THR A 220 34.02 -36.98 8.22
CA THR A 220 35.45 -37.29 8.24
C THR A 220 35.79 -37.91 9.59
N GLU A 221 36.28 -39.15 9.59
CA GLU A 221 37.02 -39.73 10.71
C GLU A 221 38.38 -40.21 10.20
N GLU A 222 39.44 -39.67 10.81
CA GLU A 222 40.81 -40.16 10.72
C GLU A 222 40.98 -41.34 11.69
N ALA A 223 41.49 -42.49 11.21
CA ALA A 223 42.23 -43.44 12.04
C ALA A 223 43.20 -44.31 11.22
N ASN A 224 44.46 -44.15 11.61
CA ASN A 224 45.70 -44.83 11.30
C ASN A 224 45.67 -46.39 11.16
N SER A 225 46.44 -46.93 10.18
CA SER A 225 47.49 -47.98 10.35
C SER A 225 47.55 -49.08 9.25
N GLN A 226 48.80 -49.38 8.86
CA GLN A 226 49.37 -50.64 8.31
C GLN A 226 49.27 -51.08 6.81
N ARG A 227 50.45 -50.98 6.14
CA ARG A 227 51.19 -51.98 5.31
C ARG A 227 50.45 -52.88 4.27
N LYS A 228 50.84 -52.68 2.98
CA LYS A 228 51.15 -53.58 1.82
C LYS A 228 50.97 -55.13 1.95
N PRO A 229 50.96 -55.93 0.84
CA PRO A 229 50.63 -55.68 -0.58
C PRO A 229 49.88 -56.85 -1.31
N THR A 230 49.59 -56.67 -2.62
CA THR A 230 49.49 -57.70 -3.70
C THR A 230 48.26 -58.63 -3.75
N PHE A 231 47.62 -58.72 -4.94
CA PHE A 231 47.32 -59.94 -5.72
C PHE A 231 46.12 -59.74 -6.67
N THR A 232 46.39 -59.66 -7.97
CA THR A 232 45.54 -60.19 -9.07
C THR A 232 45.85 -61.69 -9.20
N PRO A 233 44.91 -62.57 -9.63
CA PRO A 233 44.71 -62.74 -11.09
C PRO A 233 43.30 -63.23 -11.54
N GLU A 234 43.09 -63.11 -12.86
CA GLU A 234 42.31 -64.01 -13.75
C GLU A 234 40.81 -64.22 -13.50
N SER A 235 39.93 -64.51 -14.45
CA SER A 235 39.91 -64.71 -15.91
C SER A 235 38.42 -64.61 -16.28
N THR A 236 38.01 -64.20 -17.48
CA THR A 236 37.43 -65.14 -18.47
C THR A 236 37.11 -64.39 -19.77
N ILE A 237 37.51 -65.06 -20.84
CA ILE A 237 37.39 -64.76 -22.26
C ILE A 237 35.98 -65.10 -22.77
N THR A 238 35.39 -64.26 -23.64
CA THR A 238 34.68 -64.75 -24.84
C THR A 238 34.57 -63.67 -25.91
N THR A 239 34.78 -64.13 -27.15
CA THR A 239 35.02 -63.46 -28.45
C THR A 239 33.75 -63.24 -29.27
N ASP A 240 33.77 -62.20 -30.12
CA ASP A 240 33.37 -62.14 -31.56
C ASP A 240 33.12 -60.64 -31.94
N ASP A 241 33.97 -60.02 -32.78
CA ASP A 241 33.89 -59.91 -34.26
C ASP A 241 32.93 -58.74 -34.68
N THR A 242 33.22 -57.72 -35.51
CA THR A 242 34.21 -57.46 -36.58
C THR A 242 34.21 -55.94 -36.96
N GLU A 243 35.33 -55.44 -37.52
CA GLU A 243 35.54 -54.28 -38.45
C GLU A 243 35.28 -52.81 -38.00
N GLN A 244 36.35 -52.03 -37.77
CA GLN A 244 37.07 -51.13 -38.71
C GLN A 244 36.36 -49.81 -39.10
N ASN A 245 36.78 -48.70 -38.48
CA ASN A 245 37.28 -47.55 -39.26
C ASN A 245 38.09 -46.56 -38.41
N THR A 246 39.30 -46.29 -38.85
CA THR A 246 40.29 -45.39 -38.26
C THR A 246 40.02 -43.96 -38.72
N SER A 247 39.88 -42.99 -37.81
CA SER A 247 40.20 -41.59 -38.11
C SER A 247 40.51 -40.76 -36.86
N GLN A 248 41.43 -39.82 -37.03
CA GLN A 248 42.28 -39.16 -36.03
C GLN A 248 41.55 -38.20 -35.05
N ARG A 249 42.15 -38.04 -33.86
CA ARG A 249 41.79 -37.18 -32.71
C ARG A 249 41.88 -35.67 -33.05
N PRO A 250 41.01 -34.81 -32.46
CA PRO A 250 41.43 -33.98 -31.31
C PRO A 250 40.35 -33.93 -30.19
N PRO A 251 40.67 -33.51 -28.95
CA PRO A 251 39.73 -33.63 -27.82
C PRO A 251 38.78 -32.43 -27.76
N PRO A 252 37.49 -32.65 -27.53
CA PRO A 252 36.64 -31.69 -26.83
C PRO A 252 36.05 -32.37 -25.59
N SER A 253 35.62 -31.71 -24.52
CA SER A 253 35.75 -30.38 -23.99
C SER A 253 35.20 -30.51 -22.56
N ARG A 254 35.66 -29.67 -21.64
CA ARG A 254 35.20 -29.57 -20.25
C ARG A 254 33.71 -29.90 -20.11
N ARG A 255 33.39 -30.88 -19.24
CA ARG A 255 32.06 -31.03 -18.65
C ARG A 255 31.60 -29.65 -18.18
N SER A 256 30.59 -29.12 -18.85
CA SER A 256 29.84 -27.95 -18.44
C SER A 256 29.22 -28.28 -17.08
N THR A 257 29.79 -27.71 -16.02
CA THR A 257 29.11 -27.57 -14.74
C THR A 257 27.81 -26.84 -15.01
N THR A 258 26.71 -27.57 -14.96
CA THR A 258 25.37 -27.00 -14.96
C THR A 258 25.29 -26.18 -13.68
N THR A 259 25.57 -24.88 -13.77
CA THR A 259 25.30 -23.93 -12.70
C THR A 259 23.79 -23.97 -12.50
N TYR A 260 23.33 -24.76 -11.54
CA TYR A 260 22.00 -24.63 -10.97
C TYR A 260 21.87 -23.19 -10.49
N GLN A 261 21.24 -22.36 -11.32
CA GLN A 261 20.85 -21.02 -10.92
C GLN A 261 19.79 -21.20 -9.84
N THR A 262 20.23 -21.10 -8.59
CA THR A 262 19.34 -20.92 -7.44
C THR A 262 18.34 -19.80 -7.79
N PRO A 263 17.03 -20.03 -7.58
CA PRO A 263 16.04 -19.01 -7.90
C PRO A 263 16.39 -17.76 -7.08
N LYS A 264 16.61 -16.64 -7.79
CA LYS A 264 16.90 -15.32 -7.20
C LYS A 264 15.92 -15.05 -6.06
N GLN A 265 16.36 -15.18 -4.81
CA GLN A 265 15.63 -14.73 -3.62
C GLN A 265 15.24 -13.26 -3.82
N ARG A 266 13.97 -13.01 -4.12
CA ARG A 266 13.46 -11.66 -4.31
C ARG A 266 13.19 -11.07 -2.93
N ARG A 267 14.20 -10.48 -2.28
CA ARG A 267 14.04 -9.76 -1.01
C ARG A 267 12.96 -8.68 -1.15
N VAL A 268 11.76 -8.95 -0.65
CA VAL A 268 10.69 -7.95 -0.59
C VAL A 268 11.05 -6.94 0.50
N SER A 269 11.01 -5.64 0.17
CA SER A 269 11.36 -4.60 1.14
C SER A 269 10.23 -4.42 2.14
N LEU A 270 10.40 -4.94 3.38
CA LEU A 270 9.45 -4.80 4.49
C LEU A 270 8.97 -3.35 4.68
N ARG A 271 9.87 -2.37 4.56
CA ARG A 271 9.52 -0.94 4.64
C ARG A 271 8.52 -0.48 3.58
N GLN A 272 8.66 -1.00 2.37
CA GLN A 272 7.86 -0.57 1.23
C GLN A 272 6.49 -1.24 1.21
N TYR A 273 6.43 -2.51 1.61
CA TYR A 273 5.24 -3.34 1.48
C TYR A 273 4.42 -3.44 2.77
N VAL A 274 5.01 -3.18 3.93
CA VAL A 274 4.32 -3.24 5.22
C VAL A 274 4.26 -1.86 5.86
N ILE A 275 5.41 -1.26 6.16
CA ILE A 275 5.44 -0.01 6.96
C ILE A 275 4.75 1.15 6.25
N MET A 276 5.00 1.34 4.94
CA MET A 276 4.39 2.43 4.19
C MET A 276 2.86 2.33 4.18
N PRO A 277 2.23 1.22 3.72
CA PRO A 277 0.78 1.06 3.81
C PRO A 277 0.20 1.20 5.22
N SER A 278 0.88 0.69 6.26
CA SER A 278 0.43 0.87 7.65
C SER A 278 0.42 2.34 8.09
N LEU A 279 1.40 3.14 7.68
CA LEU A 279 1.42 4.57 7.97
C LEU A 279 0.29 5.32 7.24
N PHE A 280 -0.02 4.95 5.99
CA PHE A 280 -1.18 5.48 5.27
C PHE A 280 -2.47 5.19 6.03
N PHE A 281 -2.64 3.96 6.53
CA PHE A 281 -3.79 3.60 7.35
C PHE A 281 -3.88 4.39 8.66
N LEU A 282 -2.76 4.56 9.38
CA LEU A 282 -2.76 5.35 10.62
C LEU A 282 -3.11 6.82 10.39
N ALA A 283 -2.59 7.41 9.31
CA ALA A 283 -2.94 8.78 8.91
C ALA A 283 -4.43 8.87 8.55
N MET A 284 -4.93 7.93 7.75
CA MET A 284 -6.35 7.86 7.40
C MET A 284 -7.21 7.74 8.67
N LEU A 285 -6.91 6.80 9.57
CA LEU A 285 -7.62 6.61 10.83
C LEU A 285 -7.68 7.91 11.65
N ALA A 286 -6.55 8.60 11.81
CA ALA A 286 -6.49 9.87 12.55
C ALA A 286 -7.42 10.95 11.95
N THR A 287 -7.50 11.05 10.61
CA THR A 287 -8.38 12.04 9.95
C THR A 287 -9.87 11.75 10.12
N TRP A 288 -10.25 10.50 10.44
CA TRP A 288 -11.66 10.11 10.64
C TRP A 288 -12.17 10.32 12.08
N ILE A 289 -11.28 10.54 13.05
CA ILE A 289 -11.66 10.68 14.46
C ILE A 289 -12.59 11.88 14.68
N ALA A 290 -12.16 13.10 14.31
CA ALA A 290 -12.95 14.31 14.56
C ALA A 290 -14.30 14.31 13.81
N PRO A 291 -14.37 13.97 12.50
CA PRO A 291 -15.65 13.83 11.80
C PRO A 291 -16.60 12.84 12.46
N THR A 292 -16.08 11.73 12.97
CA THR A 292 -16.91 10.70 13.62
C THR A 292 -17.44 11.18 14.96
N ILE A 293 -16.59 11.76 15.82
CA ILE A 293 -17.03 12.34 17.11
C ILE A 293 -18.12 13.38 16.86
N ASN A 294 -17.93 14.24 15.86
CA ASN A 294 -18.92 15.24 15.51
C ASN A 294 -20.27 14.62 15.13
N ARG A 295 -20.29 13.52 14.37
CA ARG A 295 -21.55 12.90 13.97
C ARG A 295 -22.20 12.06 15.05
N ILE A 296 -21.44 11.40 15.92
CA ILE A 296 -22.00 10.73 17.10
C ILE A 296 -22.66 11.77 18.00
N SER A 297 -22.01 12.92 18.24
CA SER A 297 -22.57 14.00 19.04
C SER A 297 -23.87 14.55 18.45
N GLU A 298 -23.90 14.74 17.14
CA GLU A 298 -25.09 15.21 16.42
C GLU A 298 -26.24 14.20 16.46
N PHE A 299 -25.94 12.91 16.29
CA PHE A 299 -26.93 11.84 16.33
C PHE A 299 -27.55 11.67 17.73
N VAL A 300 -26.73 11.73 18.78
CA VAL A 300 -27.18 11.50 20.16
C VAL A 300 -27.87 12.75 20.74
N ASN A 301 -27.22 13.92 20.62
CA ASN A 301 -27.66 15.12 21.31
C ASN A 301 -28.52 16.06 20.45
N HIS A 302 -28.67 15.78 19.15
CA HIS A 302 -29.33 16.67 18.18
C HIS A 302 -28.77 18.11 18.19
N LYS A 303 -27.53 18.28 18.67
CA LYS A 303 -26.84 19.57 18.81
C LYS A 303 -25.80 19.75 17.72
N HIS A 304 -25.55 21.00 17.33
CA HIS A 304 -24.42 21.35 16.48
C HIS A 304 -23.10 21.07 17.21
N GLY A 305 -22.06 20.71 16.45
CA GLY A 305 -20.72 20.53 16.99
C GLY A 305 -20.21 21.84 17.60
N THR A 306 -19.39 21.75 18.66
CA THR A 306 -18.74 22.94 19.21
C THR A 306 -17.76 23.53 18.19
N TYR A 307 -17.46 24.83 18.31
CA TYR A 307 -16.51 25.51 17.42
C TYR A 307 -15.19 24.74 17.28
N SER A 308 -14.57 24.33 18.40
CA SER A 308 -13.32 23.59 18.41
C SER A 308 -13.42 22.23 17.70
N LEU A 309 -14.56 21.55 17.82
CA LEU A 309 -14.79 20.29 17.14
C LEU A 309 -14.94 20.50 15.63
N LEU A 310 -15.72 21.48 15.20
CA LEU A 310 -15.89 21.82 13.78
C LEU A 310 -14.58 22.32 13.14
N LEU A 311 -13.78 23.08 13.88
CA LEU A 311 -12.44 23.48 13.46
C LEU A 311 -11.54 22.26 13.24
N SER A 312 -11.60 21.28 14.16
CA SER A 312 -10.86 20.01 14.04
C SER A 312 -11.34 19.18 12.86
N VAL A 313 -12.66 19.12 12.62
CA VAL A 313 -13.25 18.43 11.46
C VAL A 313 -12.78 19.06 10.15
N SER A 314 -12.82 20.40 10.07
CA SER A 314 -12.42 21.16 8.90
C SER A 314 -10.94 20.98 8.57
N THR A 315 -10.07 21.03 9.58
CA THR A 315 -8.62 20.87 9.41
C THR A 315 -8.22 19.43 9.12
N LEU A 316 -8.56 18.49 10.02
CA LEU A 316 -8.15 17.08 9.89
C LEU A 316 -8.78 16.42 8.65
N GLY A 317 -10.05 16.72 8.36
CA GLY A 317 -10.74 16.19 7.19
C GLY A 317 -10.09 16.62 5.88
N SER A 318 -9.48 17.80 5.84
CA SER A 318 -8.86 18.37 4.64
C SER A 318 -7.39 17.99 4.46
N LEU A 319 -6.74 17.34 5.44
CA LEU A 319 -5.30 17.03 5.43
C LEU A 319 -4.93 15.66 4.83
N ARG A 320 -5.88 14.92 4.23
CA ARG A 320 -5.63 13.56 3.74
C ARG A 320 -4.48 13.47 2.73
N GLY A 321 -4.52 14.29 1.68
CA GLY A 321 -3.48 14.33 0.66
C GLY A 321 -2.13 14.84 1.19
N PHE A 322 -2.15 15.68 2.22
CA PHE A 322 -0.93 16.18 2.88
C PHE A 322 -0.18 15.03 3.55
N TRP A 323 -0.86 14.28 4.41
CA TRP A 323 -0.25 13.14 5.11
C TRP A 323 0.23 12.06 4.12
N ASN A 324 -0.59 11.76 3.11
CA ASN A 324 -0.23 10.83 2.04
C ASN A 324 1.06 11.28 1.32
N GLY A 325 1.19 12.56 0.99
CA GLY A 325 2.39 13.12 0.37
C GLY A 325 3.63 13.05 1.26
N VAL A 326 3.48 13.39 2.55
CA VAL A 326 4.56 13.31 3.55
C VAL A 326 5.05 11.86 3.69
N ILE A 327 4.15 10.89 3.83
CA ILE A 327 4.52 9.47 3.95
C ILE A 327 5.20 9.00 2.65
N PHE A 328 4.67 9.39 1.48
CA PHE A 328 5.24 9.03 0.19
C PHE A 328 6.68 9.51 0.03
N ILE A 329 6.95 10.79 0.32
CA ILE A 329 8.31 11.34 0.29
C ILE A 329 9.20 10.66 1.31
N THR A 330 8.80 10.65 2.58
CA THR A 330 9.71 10.31 3.69
C THR A 330 10.10 8.84 3.66
N ILE A 331 9.17 7.94 3.32
CA ILE A 331 9.44 6.51 3.20
C ILE A 331 9.99 6.17 1.81
N GLY A 332 9.42 6.75 0.76
CA GLY A 332 9.81 6.50 -0.63
C GLY A 332 11.25 6.97 -0.93
N MET A 333 11.63 8.19 -0.53
CA MET A 333 12.98 8.72 -0.75
C MET A 333 14.04 7.99 0.09
N LYS A 334 13.72 7.57 1.31
CA LYS A 334 14.63 6.74 2.12
C LYS A 334 14.90 5.40 1.42
N GLY A 335 13.87 4.78 0.83
CA GLY A 335 14.02 3.58 0.01
C GLY A 335 14.87 3.80 -1.24
N TRP A 336 14.77 4.97 -1.86
CA TRP A 336 15.60 5.35 -3.01
C TRP A 336 17.08 5.52 -2.66
N LYS A 337 17.39 6.34 -1.64
CA LYS A 337 18.77 6.61 -1.21
C LYS A 337 19.51 5.31 -0.86
N ARG A 338 18.84 4.37 -0.19
CA ARG A 338 19.44 3.08 0.18
C ARG A 338 19.77 2.23 -1.06
N ARG A 339 18.81 2.08 -1.99
CA ARG A 339 19.03 1.32 -3.24
C ARG A 339 20.10 1.95 -4.13
N ALA A 340 20.20 3.28 -4.15
CA ALA A 340 21.28 3.98 -4.85
C ALA A 340 22.65 3.70 -4.22
N SER A 341 22.72 3.68 -2.88
CA SER A 341 23.93 3.29 -2.15
C SER A 341 24.34 1.84 -2.42
N GLU A 342 23.39 0.90 -2.33
CA GLU A 342 23.60 -0.52 -2.62
C GLU A 342 24.17 -0.73 -4.04
N ARG A 343 23.57 -0.11 -5.06
CA ARG A 343 24.08 -0.18 -6.44
C ARG A 343 25.50 0.38 -6.58
N ARG A 344 25.80 1.49 -5.91
CA ARG A 344 27.15 2.08 -5.92
C ARG A 344 28.17 1.14 -5.30
N MET A 345 27.82 0.44 -4.21
CA MET A 345 28.68 -0.55 -3.57
C MET A 345 28.92 -1.77 -4.47
N THR A 346 27.87 -2.31 -5.09
CA THR A 346 28.02 -3.45 -6.03
C THR A 346 28.88 -3.09 -7.23
N LEU A 347 28.71 -1.89 -7.81
CA LEU A 347 29.53 -1.42 -8.92
C LEU A 347 31.01 -1.26 -8.52
N ARG A 348 31.29 -0.81 -7.29
CA ARG A 348 32.66 -0.73 -6.75
C ARG A 348 33.27 -2.13 -6.58
N GLN A 349 32.51 -3.10 -6.07
CA GLN A 349 32.99 -4.48 -5.93
C GLN A 349 33.30 -5.14 -7.28
N ILE A 350 32.43 -4.96 -8.28
CA ILE A 350 32.66 -5.47 -9.65
C ILE A 350 33.91 -4.83 -10.27
N ARG A 351 34.14 -3.53 -10.03
CA ARG A 351 35.33 -2.84 -10.53
C ARG A 351 36.60 -3.39 -9.87
N ASN A 352 36.63 -3.51 -8.55
CA ASN A 352 37.82 -3.96 -7.82
C ASN A 352 38.13 -5.45 -8.08
N GLY A 353 37.12 -6.30 -8.26
CA GLY A 353 37.30 -7.71 -8.61
C GLY A 353 37.69 -7.97 -10.07
N ARG A 354 37.81 -6.92 -10.90
CA ARG A 354 38.35 -7.00 -12.27
C ARG A 354 39.82 -6.61 -12.38
N GLU A 355 40.37 -6.02 -11.31
CA GLU A 355 41.75 -5.55 -11.20
C GLU A 355 42.64 -6.54 -10.42
N SER A 356 42.06 -7.66 -9.96
CA SER A 356 42.74 -8.82 -9.34
C SER A 356 42.64 -10.02 -10.26
#